data_AF-A0A6B3IEH1-F1
#
_entry.id   AF-A0A6B3IEH1-F1
#
_cell.length_a   1.000
_cell.length_b   1.000
_cell.length_c   1.000
_cell.angle_alpha   90.00
_cell.angle_beta   90.00
_cell.angle_gamma   90.00
#
_symmetry.space_group_name_H-M   'P 1'
#
loop_
_entity.id
_entity.type
_entity.pdbx_description
1 polymer ?
#
loop_
_entity_poly.entity_id
_entity_poly.type
_entity_poly.pdbx_seq_one_letter_code
_entity_poly.pdbx_strand_id
1 'polypeptide(L)' 'WAARRTDEDGAAEAEVIGTGPVPQELAGRELLVELVRGGAVVAREPLEAARERHVSARAGLPMSAMQLSRGEPVIGTEYV' A
#
# COMPACT_ATOMS: atom_id res chain seq x y z
N TRP A 1 1.43 -7.06 -10.23
CA TRP A 1 1.23 -5.75 -9.58
C TRP A 1 0.65 -5.96 -8.20
N ALA A 2 0.78 -4.97 -7.30
CA ALA A 2 0.03 -4.94 -6.05
C ALA A 2 -0.41 -3.51 -5.78
N ALA A 3 -1.65 -3.33 -5.32
CA ALA A 3 -2.21 -2.01 -5.05
C ALA A 3 -3.18 -2.06 -3.86
N ARG A 4 -3.37 -0.90 -3.23
CA ARG A 4 -4.32 -0.74 -2.12
C ARG A 4 -5.66 -0.27 -2.67
N ARG A 5 -6.69 -1.09 -2.54
CA ARG A 5 -8.06 -0.71 -2.88
C ARG A 5 -8.68 0.05 -1.71
N THR A 6 -9.48 1.05 -2.03
CA THR A 6 -10.22 1.84 -1.04
C THR A 6 -11.71 1.58 -1.18
N ASP A 7 -12.42 1.69 -0.07
CA ASP A 7 -13.88 1.70 -0.05
C ASP A 7 -14.45 3.02 -0.60
N GLU A 8 -15.77 3.17 -0.55
CA GLU A 8 -16.51 4.36 -1.01
C GLU A 8 -16.16 5.62 -0.22
N ASP A 9 -15.72 5.48 1.04
CA ASP A 9 -15.31 6.57 1.92
C ASP A 9 -13.80 6.91 1.77
N GLY A 10 -13.08 6.15 0.94
CA GLY A 10 -11.67 6.33 0.66
C GLY A 10 -10.72 5.67 1.66
N ALA A 11 -11.23 4.88 2.62
CA ALA A 11 -10.41 4.10 3.54
C ALA A 11 -9.92 2.81 2.86
N ALA A 12 -8.72 2.37 3.23
CA ALA A 12 -8.18 1.12 2.69
C ALA A 12 -9.03 -0.08 3.12
N GLU A 13 -9.44 -0.91 2.16
CA GLU A 13 -10.23 -2.11 2.44
C GLU A 13 -9.47 -3.41 2.18
N ALA A 14 -8.60 -3.43 1.16
CA ALA A 14 -7.84 -4.62 0.79
C ALA A 14 -6.53 -4.26 0.06
N GLU A 15 -5.54 -5.13 0.19
CA GLU A 15 -4.37 -5.15 -0.67
C GLU A 15 -4.57 -6.20 -1.77
N VAL A 16 -4.62 -5.75 -3.02
CA VAL A 16 -4.96 -6.58 -4.17
C VAL A 16 -3.69 -6.89 -4.94
N ILE A 17 -3.47 -8.17 -5.22
CA ILE A 17 -2.33 -8.68 -5.96
C ILE A 17 -2.84 -9.32 -7.24
N GLY A 18 -2.28 -8.91 -8.38
CA GLY A 18 -2.62 -9.51 -9.66
C GLY A 18 -1.45 -9.58 -10.62
N THR A 19 -1.70 -10.18 -11.78
CA THR A 19 -0.72 -10.29 -12.87
C THR A 19 -1.05 -9.32 -14.01
N GLY A 20 -0.07 -9.03 -14.88
CA GLY A 20 -0.25 -8.11 -16.01
C GLY A 20 -0.17 -6.62 -15.64
N PRO A 21 -0.86 -5.73 -16.38
CA PRO A 21 -0.89 -4.29 -16.09
C PRO A 21 -1.78 -3.98 -14.87
N VAL A 22 -1.47 -2.88 -14.18
CA VAL A 22 -2.31 -2.36 -13.08
C VAL A 22 -3.64 -1.86 -13.67
N PRO A 23 -4.80 -2.26 -13.13
CA PRO A 23 -6.09 -1.68 -13.51
C PRO A 23 -6.13 -0.16 -13.31
N GLN A 24 -6.80 0.57 -14.20
CA GLN A 24 -6.81 2.04 -14.18
C GLN A 24 -7.43 2.59 -12.87
N GLU A 25 -8.38 1.87 -12.29
CA GLU A 25 -9.06 2.22 -11.05
C GLU A 25 -8.10 2.20 -9.84
N LEU A 26 -7.01 1.46 -9.95
CA LEU A 26 -5.97 1.30 -8.92
C LEU A 26 -4.72 2.14 -9.20
N ALA A 27 -4.70 2.92 -10.27
CA ALA A 27 -3.57 3.79 -10.61
C ALA A 27 -3.31 4.83 -9.49
N GLY A 28 -2.05 5.00 -9.11
CA GLY A 28 -1.63 5.86 -8.01
C GLY A 28 -1.79 5.24 -6.62
N ARG A 29 -2.26 3.98 -6.54
CA ARG A 29 -2.42 3.22 -5.29
C ARG A 29 -1.52 1.98 -5.26
N GLU A 30 -0.54 1.89 -6.14
CA GLU A 30 0.42 0.80 -6.18
C GLU A 30 1.26 0.72 -4.90
N LEU A 31 1.46 -0.50 -4.42
CA LEU A 31 2.27 -0.78 -3.23
C LEU A 31 3.74 -1.07 -3.60
N LEU A 32 3.99 -1.45 -4.85
CA LEU A 32 5.32 -1.81 -5.33
C LEU A 32 6.01 -0.58 -5.92
N VAL A 33 7.25 -0.36 -5.49
CA VAL A 33 8.15 0.63 -6.05
C VAL A 33 9.45 -0.03 -6.48
N GLU A 34 10.08 0.48 -7.52
CA GLU A 34 11.36 -0.05 -7.98
C GLU A 34 12.49 0.45 -7.08
N LEU A 35 13.18 -0.47 -6.40
CA LEU A 35 14.31 -0.12 -5.53
C LEU A 35 15.66 -0.23 -6.26
N VAL A 36 15.76 -1.17 -7.19
CA VAL A 36 16.98 -1.50 -7.93
C VAL A 36 16.62 -1.78 -9.39
N ARG A 37 17.39 -1.20 -10.32
CA ARG A 37 17.28 -1.44 -11.76
C ARG A 37 18.64 -1.84 -12.32
N GLY A 38 18.75 -3.04 -12.89
CA GLY A 38 19.99 -3.51 -13.50
C GLY A 38 21.20 -3.52 -12.56
N GLY A 39 20.99 -3.79 -11.26
CA GLY A 39 22.04 -3.77 -10.24
C GLY A 39 22.34 -2.39 -9.64
N ALA A 40 21.76 -1.31 -10.16
CA ALA A 40 21.88 0.03 -9.59
C ALA A 40 20.71 0.34 -8.65
N VAL A 41 20.99 0.90 -7.47
CA VAL A 41 19.97 1.37 -6.53
C VAL A 41 19.34 2.66 -7.08
N VAL A 42 18.02 2.66 -7.30
CA VAL A 42 17.27 3.79 -7.89
C VAL A 42 16.33 4.50 -6.90
N ALA A 43 16.06 3.91 -5.73
CA ALA A 43 15.17 4.48 -4.72
C ALA A 43 15.87 4.75 -3.38
N ARG A 44 16.96 5.53 -3.41
CA ARG A 44 17.56 6.03 -2.18
C ARG A 44 16.80 7.27 -1.71
N GLU A 45 16.22 7.20 -0.52
CA GLU A 45 15.45 8.29 0.08
C GLU A 45 16.00 8.67 1.46
N PRO A 46 15.78 9.93 1.91
CA PRO A 46 16.05 10.33 3.29
C PRO A 46 15.06 9.68 4.27
N LEU A 47 15.43 9.63 5.55
CA LEU A 47 14.59 9.03 6.61
C LEU A 47 13.27 9.78 6.78
N GLU A 48 13.27 11.08 6.55
CA GLU A 48 12.10 11.95 6.61
C GLU A 48 11.03 11.52 5.60
N ALA A 49 11.43 11.22 4.35
CA ALA A 49 10.51 10.75 3.32
C ALA A 49 9.89 9.38 3.68
N ALA A 50 10.69 8.47 4.23
CA ALA A 50 10.19 7.18 4.71
C ALA A 50 9.18 7.35 5.86
N ARG A 51 9.43 8.31 6.77
CA ARG A 51 8.53 8.63 7.88
C ARG A 51 7.21 9.23 7.38
N GLU A 52 7.27 10.17 6.46
CA GLU A 52 6.07 10.78 5.85
C GLU A 52 5.22 9.73 5.13
N ARG A 53 5.84 8.84 4.36
CA ARG A 53 5.13 7.73 3.71
C ARG A 53 4.45 6.81 4.73
N HIS A 54 5.13 6.48 5.82
CA HIS A 54 4.53 5.66 6.88
C HIS A 54 3.31 6.34 7.52
N VAL A 55 3.41 7.64 7.82
CA VAL A 55 2.29 8.41 8.40
C VAL A 55 1.11 8.47 7.42
N SER A 56 1.38 8.78 6.14
CA SER A 56 0.37 8.82 5.09
C SER A 56 -0.32 7.46 4.92
N ALA A 57 0.46 6.37 4.85
CA ALA A 57 -0.06 5.02 4.72
C ALA A 57 -0.95 4.60 5.91
N ARG A 58 -0.61 5.04 7.13
CA ARG A 58 -1.42 4.79 8.33
C ARG A 58 -2.68 5.63 8.39
N ALA A 59 -2.63 6.87 7.91
CA ALA A 59 -3.78 7.78 7.89
C ALA A 59 -4.90 7.29 6.96
N GLY A 60 -4.56 6.52 5.91
CA GLY A 60 -5.53 5.92 5.00
C GLY A 60 -6.13 4.58 5.46
N LEU A 61 -5.80 4.08 6.66
CA LEU A 61 -6.34 2.82 7.18
C LEU A 61 -7.70 3.05 7.89
N PRO A 62 -8.56 2.02 7.97
CA PRO A 62 -9.81 2.11 8.71
C PRO A 62 -9.55 2.32 10.21
N MET A 63 -10.54 2.86 10.91
CA MET A 63 -10.44 3.17 12.35
C MET A 63 -10.08 1.96 13.23
N SER A 64 -10.44 0.75 12.78
CA SER A 64 -10.06 -0.52 13.43
C SER A 64 -8.54 -0.73 13.49
N ALA A 65 -7.76 -0.09 12.61
CA ALA A 65 -6.30 -0.17 12.60
C ALA A 65 -5.65 0.48 13.82
N MET A 66 -6.38 1.33 14.56
CA MET A 66 -5.91 1.98 15.79
C MET A 66 -6.32 1.22 17.05
N GLN A 67 -6.98 0.06 16.91
CA GLN A 67 -7.44 -0.76 18.02
C GLN A 67 -6.45 -1.89 18.33
N LEU A 68 -6.31 -2.25 19.61
CA LEU A 68 -5.54 -3.43 20.03
C LEU A 68 -6.41 -4.69 19.88
N SER A 69 -6.55 -5.16 18.65
CA SER A 69 -7.30 -6.37 18.29
C SER A 69 -6.42 -7.64 18.34
N ARG A 70 -6.99 -8.81 18.03
CA ARG A 70 -6.38 -10.16 18.15
C ARG A 70 -5.10 -10.42 17.32
N GLY A 71 -4.52 -9.40 16.67
CA GLY A 71 -3.29 -9.51 15.88
C GLY A 71 -3.50 -9.91 14.42
N GLU A 72 -4.74 -10.07 13.97
CA GLU A 72 -5.07 -10.28 12.56
C GLU A 72 -4.84 -9.00 11.73
N PRO A 73 -4.53 -9.12 10.43
CA PRO A 73 -4.47 -7.98 9.53
C PRO A 73 -5.79 -7.20 9.53
N VAL A 74 -5.69 -5.87 9.60
CA VAL A 74 -6.88 -5.01 9.58
C VAL A 74 -7.55 -4.95 8.20
N ILE A 75 -6.74 -5.11 7.14
CA ILE A 75 -7.19 -5.24 5.76
C ILE A 75 -6.65 -6.56 5.22
N GLY A 76 -7.46 -7.27 4.44
CA GLY A 76 -7.09 -8.55 3.84
C GLY A 76 -6.19 -8.38 2.62
N THR A 77 -5.52 -9.46 2.23
CA THR A 77 -4.87 -9.58 0.93
C THR A 77 -5.73 -10.41 -0.01
N GLU A 78 -5.99 -9.91 -1.22
CA GLU A 78 -6.75 -10.59 -2.25
C GLU A 78 -5.88 -10.87 -3.47
N TYR A 79 -6.15 -11.98 -4.16
CA TYR A 79 -5.45 -12.38 -5.38
C TYR A 79 -6.43 -12.39 -6.56
N VAL A 80 -6.02 -11.81 -7.69
CA VAL A 80 -6.82 -11.66 -8.91
C VAL A 80 -6.07 -12.16 -10.14
#